data_AF-A0A4Y3VGH2-F1
#
_entry.id   AF-A0A4Y3VGH2-F1
#
_cell.length_a   1.000
_cell.length_b   1.000
_cell.length_c   1.000
_cell.angle_alpha   90.00
_cell.angle_beta   90.00
_cell.angle_gamma   90.00
#
_symmetry.space_group_name_H-M   'P 1'
#
loop_
_entity.id
_entity.type
_entity.pdbx_description
1 polymer ?
#
loop_
_entity_poly.entity_id
_entity_poly.type
_entity_poly.pdbx_seq_one_letter_code
_entity_poly.pdbx_strand_id
1 'polypeptide(L)'
;MADNRTKNEFTFVVTGVELTEEQQERVSRAIAQAGALALGDLAPADATPVRLSGKIWWTGQPKPNLMRELQEYAAAEAGYQR
;
A
#
# COMPACT_ATOMS: atom_id res chain seq x y z
N MET A 1 13.72 16.98 -9.08
CA MET A 1 13.51 16.64 -7.66
C MET A 1 12.02 16.75 -7.40
N ALA A 2 11.35 15.66 -7.06
CA ALA A 2 9.90 15.65 -6.91
C ALA A 2 9.49 16.35 -5.60
N ASP A 3 8.58 17.32 -5.73
CA ASP A 3 8.06 18.17 -4.66
C ASP A 3 7.32 17.30 -3.63
N ASN A 4 7.87 17.20 -2.42
CA ASN A 4 7.39 16.31 -1.34
C ASN A 4 6.15 16.90 -0.61
N ARG A 5 5.24 17.55 -1.35
CA ARG A 5 4.21 18.48 -0.80
C ARG A 5 2.89 17.84 -0.37
N THR A 6 2.74 16.53 -0.40
CA THR A 6 1.44 15.89 -0.06
C THR A 6 1.60 14.67 0.84
N LYS A 7 2.50 14.73 1.83
CA LYS A 7 2.50 13.76 2.91
C LYS A 7 1.50 14.24 3.97
N ASN A 8 0.35 13.56 4.08
CA ASN A 8 -0.57 13.77 5.19
C ASN A 8 -0.16 12.83 6.33
N GLU A 9 0.24 13.40 7.46
CA GLU A 9 0.60 12.65 8.67
C GLU A 9 -0.56 12.69 9.66
N PHE A 10 -0.94 11.52 10.17
CA PHE A 10 -2.00 11.39 11.17
C PHE A 10 -1.39 10.83 12.46
N THR A 11 -1.64 11.51 13.58
CA THR A 11 -1.18 11.10 14.91
C THR A 11 -2.37 10.65 15.74
N PHE A 12 -2.23 9.50 16.40
CA PHE A 12 -3.24 8.93 17.28
C PHE A 12 -2.66 8.72 18.67
N VAL A 13 -3.43 9.05 19.71
CA VAL A 13 -3.04 8.84 21.10
C VAL A 13 -4.04 7.86 21.72
N VAL A 14 -3.54 6.76 22.26
CA VAL A 14 -4.32 5.78 23.02
C VAL A 14 -4.07 6.04 24.50
N THR A 15 -5.14 6.36 25.24
CA THR A 15 -5.07 6.67 26.69
C THR A 15 -5.85 5.65 27.51
N GLY A 16 -5.50 5.49 28.79
CA GLY A 16 -6.24 4.65 29.74
C GLY A 16 -5.86 3.17 29.71
N VAL A 17 -4.82 2.80 28.95
CA VAL A 17 -4.24 1.46 28.96
C VAL A 17 -2.73 1.56 28.72
N GLU A 18 -1.95 0.76 29.43
CA GLU A 18 -0.52 0.59 29.11
C GLU A 18 -0.38 -0.55 28.10
N LEU A 19 0.35 -0.29 27.02
CA LEU A 19 0.55 -1.25 25.93
C LEU A 19 2.00 -1.72 25.91
N THR A 20 2.19 -3.04 25.77
CA THR A 20 3.49 -3.63 25.43
C THR A 20 3.90 -3.25 24.00
N GLU A 21 5.17 -3.39 23.66
CA GLU A 21 5.68 -3.10 22.30
C GLU A 21 4.93 -3.90 21.20
N GLU A 22 4.65 -5.17 21.46
CA GLU A 22 3.89 -6.02 20.53
C GLU A 22 2.46 -5.51 20.33
N GLN A 23 1.81 -5.06 21.40
CA GLN A 23 0.46 -4.49 21.33
C GLN A 23 0.46 -3.14 20.59
N GLN A 24 1.47 -2.29 20.82
CA GLN A 24 1.65 -1.04 20.09
C GLN A 24 1.83 -1.30 18.59
N GLU A 25 2.64 -2.28 18.22
CA GLU A 25 2.82 -2.66 16.82
C GLU A 25 1.53 -3.18 16.19
N ARG A 26 0.75 -3.99 16.93
CA ARG A 26 -0.54 -4.50 16.47
C ARG A 26 -1.54 -3.37 16.22
N VAL A 27 -1.63 -2.40 17.13
CA VAL A 27 -2.49 -1.20 16.98
C VAL A 27 -2.03 -0.37 15.78
N SER A 28 -0.73 -0.12 15.66
CA SER A 28 -0.16 0.66 14.56
C SER A 28 -0.49 0.04 13.19
N ARG A 29 -0.40 -1.29 13.08
CA ARG A 29 -0.76 -2.01 11.86
C ARG A 29 -2.25 -1.91 11.54
N ALA A 30 -3.11 -2.03 12.55
CA ALA A 30 -4.55 -1.88 12.36
C ALA A 30 -4.92 -0.46 11.88
N ILE A 31 -4.31 0.57 12.44
CA ILE A 31 -4.50 1.97 12.01
C ILE A 31 -4.04 2.15 10.55
N ALA A 32 -2.84 1.64 10.21
CA ALA A 32 -2.34 1.73 8.83
C ALA A 32 -3.27 1.02 7.83
N GLN A 33 -3.79 -0.16 8.18
CA GLN A 33 -4.74 -0.89 7.37
C GLN A 33 -6.08 -0.15 7.21
N ALA A 34 -6.61 0.41 8.30
CA ALA A 34 -7.85 1.20 8.26
C ALA A 34 -7.69 2.45 7.40
N GLY A 35 -6.55 3.15 7.50
CA GLY A 35 -6.23 4.29 6.65
C GLY A 35 -6.12 3.90 5.17
N ALA A 36 -5.46 2.79 4.87
CA ALA A 36 -5.38 2.26 3.51
C ALA A 36 -6.76 1.88 2.95
N LEU A 37 -7.62 1.28 3.78
CA LEU A 37 -8.99 0.91 3.40
C LEU A 37 -9.86 2.13 3.14
N ALA A 38 -9.80 3.15 4.01
CA ALA A 38 -10.58 4.38 3.86
C ALA A 38 -10.23 5.16 2.58
N LEU A 39 -9.02 4.96 2.06
CA LEU A 39 -8.56 5.54 0.79
C LEU A 39 -8.65 4.56 -0.38
N GLY A 40 -9.00 3.29 -0.14
CA GLY A 40 -9.04 2.24 -1.14
C GLY A 40 -10.02 2.56 -2.28
N ASP A 41 -11.18 3.13 -1.95
CA ASP A 41 -12.19 3.54 -2.93
C ASP A 41 -11.81 4.81 -3.71
N LEU A 42 -10.83 5.57 -3.22
CA LEU A 42 -10.27 6.75 -3.89
C LEU A 42 -9.04 6.41 -4.74
N ALA A 43 -8.51 5.19 -4.62
CA ALA A 43 -7.41 4.74 -5.45
C ALA A 43 -7.90 4.57 -6.89
N PRO A 44 -7.09 4.99 -7.90
CA PRO A 44 -7.38 4.66 -9.29
C PRO A 44 -7.60 3.15 -9.46
N ALA A 45 -8.54 2.76 -10.32
CA ALA A 45 -8.90 1.35 -10.52
C ALA A 45 -7.72 0.45 -10.97
N ASP A 46 -6.67 1.05 -11.51
CA ASP A 46 -5.42 0.43 -11.96
C ASP A 46 -4.27 0.55 -10.93
N ALA A 47 -4.54 1.02 -9.71
CA ALA A 47 -3.55 1.06 -8.65
C ALA A 47 -3.18 -0.37 -8.21
N THR A 48 -1.88 -0.67 -8.26
CA THR A 48 -1.34 -2.01 -7.97
C THR A 48 -0.63 -1.99 -6.62
N PRO A 49 -0.97 -2.90 -5.68
CA PRO A 49 -0.24 -3.04 -4.42
C PRO A 49 1.07 -3.80 -4.65
N VAL A 50 2.17 -3.27 -4.11
CA VAL A 50 3.50 -3.85 -4.15
C VAL A 50 4.05 -3.92 -2.73
N ARG A 51 4.49 -5.11 -2.31
CA ARG A 51 5.11 -5.30 -1.01
C ARG A 51 6.57 -4.83 -1.05
N LEU A 52 6.90 -3.79 -0.29
CA LEU A 52 8.27 -3.29 -0.17
C LEU A 52 9.07 -4.03 0.91
N SER A 53 8.41 -4.43 2.00
CA SER A 53 9.03 -5.19 3.09
C SER A 53 8.02 -6.08 3.82
N GLY A 54 8.46 -6.80 4.85
CA GLY A 54 7.60 -7.67 5.66
C GLY A 54 6.31 -6.98 6.16
N LYS A 55 6.33 -5.66 6.39
CA LYS A 55 5.20 -4.89 6.93
C LYS A 55 4.80 -3.67 6.08
N ILE A 56 5.58 -3.30 5.06
CA ILE A 56 5.35 -2.10 4.26
C ILE A 56 4.83 -2.48 2.88
N TRP A 57 3.72 -1.87 2.50
CA TRP A 57 3.12 -1.95 1.18
C TRP A 57 3.06 -0.56 0.55
N TRP A 58 3.39 -0.49 -0.73
CA TRP A 58 3.14 0.66 -1.57
C TRP A 58 1.97 0.34 -2.49
N THR A 59 1.08 1.30 -2.70
CA THR A 59 -0.04 1.14 -3.64
C THR A 59 -0.09 2.38 -4.53
N GLY A 60 -0.12 2.18 -5.84
CA GLY A 60 -0.21 3.26 -6.81
C GLY A 60 -0.22 2.75 -8.24
N GLN A 61 -0.37 3.66 -9.20
CA GLN A 61 -0.35 3.33 -10.63
C GLN A 61 1.10 3.01 -11.07
N PRO A 62 1.38 1.80 -11.59
CA PRO A 62 2.69 1.47 -12.12
C PRO A 62 3.04 2.34 -13.33
N LYS A 63 4.34 2.60 -13.52
CA LYS A 63 4.80 3.27 -14.76
C LYS A 63 4.46 2.39 -15.97
N PRO A 64 4.20 2.99 -17.16
CA PRO A 64 3.76 2.23 -18.33
C PRO A 64 4.68 1.08 -18.74
N ASN A 65 6.00 1.25 -18.61
CA ASN A 65 6.96 0.19 -18.90
C ASN A 65 6.87 -0.99 -17.92
N LEU A 66 6.67 -0.72 -16.64
CA LEU A 66 6.49 -1.75 -15.60
C LEU A 66 5.17 -2.50 -15.80
N MET A 67 4.12 -1.77 -16.17
CA MET A 67 2.82 -2.36 -16.47
C MET A 67 2.90 -3.30 -17.67
N ARG A 68 3.65 -2.94 -18.71
CA ARG A 68 3.88 -3.80 -19.88
C ARG A 68 4.58 -5.11 -19.50
N GLU A 69 5.63 -5.05 -18.70
CA GLU A 69 6.34 -6.26 -18.23
C GLU A 69 5.42 -7.18 -17.40
N LEU A 70 4.60 -6.60 -16.53
CA LEU A 70 3.59 -7.35 -15.77
C LEU A 70 2.53 -7.99 -16.68
N GLN A 71 2.08 -7.28 -17.71
CA GLN A 71 1.14 -7.80 -18.70
C GLN A 71 1.75 -8.92 -19.55
N GLU A 72 3.01 -8.79 -19.97
CA GLU A 72 3.74 -9.83 -20.71
C GLU A 72 3.89 -11.09 -19.85
N TYR A 73 4.29 -10.93 -18.59
CA TYR A 73 4.37 -12.02 -17.62
C TYR A 73 3.02 -12.70 -17.41
N ALA A 74 1.97 -11.92 -17.14
CA ALA A 74 0.62 -12.45 -16.92
C ALA A 74 0.05 -13.14 -18.17
N ALA A 75 0.31 -12.62 -19.37
CA ALA A 75 -0.10 -13.24 -20.63
C ALA A 75 0.58 -14.59 -20.83
N ALA A 76 1.87 -14.71 -20.52
CA ALA A 76 2.60 -15.96 -20.58
C ALA A 76 2.03 -17.00 -19.60
N GLU A 77 1.79 -16.63 -18.33
CA GLU A 77 1.19 -17.49 -17.31
C GLU A 77 -0.24 -17.93 -17.68
N ALA A 78 -1.02 -17.05 -18.29
CA ALA A 78 -2.39 -17.34 -18.73
C ALA A 78 -2.46 -18.15 -20.04
N GLY A 79 -1.32 -18.46 -20.67
CA GLY A 79 -1.27 -19.11 -21.99
C GLY A 79 -1.83 -18.25 -23.13
N TYR A 80 -1.89 -16.92 -22.92
CA TYR A 80 -2.34 -15.97 -23.93
C TYR A 80 -1.17 -15.68 -24.89
N GLN A 81 -1.10 -16.47 -25.97
CA GLN A 81 -0.20 -16.19 -27.09
C GLN A 81 -0.91 -15.21 -28.04
N ARG A 82 -0.31 -14.03 -28.25
CA ARG A 82 -0.72 -13.10 -29.30
C ARG A 82 -0.48 -13.69 -30.69
#